data_AF-A0AA41E459-F1
#
_entry.id   AF-A0AA41E459-F1
#
_cell.length_a   1.000
_cell.length_b   1.000
_cell.length_c   1.000
_cell.angle_alpha   90.00
_cell.angle_beta   90.00
_cell.angle_gamma   90.00
#
_symmetry.space_group_name_H-M   'P 1'
#
loop_
_entity.id
_entity.type
_entity.pdbx_description
1 polymer ?
#
loop_
_entity_poly.entity_id
_entity_poly.type
_entity_poly.pdbx_seq_one_letter_code
_entity_poly.pdbx_strand_id
1 'polypeptide(L)'
;MSEPHTIALIVDPEYGERIRAVAAGVRHAWVVTSDMNDATVEQIWRESRTAHTARTSGDEGRVTKFDRHGDDRGSWCERILDAIDDHHGSHAHDQGYAALDVHGVELSAQLRAALVARGFAVFTPTNDGFFAGKHPPPKR
;
A
#
# COMPACT_ATOMS: atom_id res chain seq x y z
N MET A 1 3.96 14.92 -15.02
CA MET A 1 4.51 13.75 -14.29
C MET A 1 3.31 12.92 -13.92
N SER A 2 3.17 11.70 -14.45
CA SER A 2 2.04 10.84 -14.10
C SER A 2 2.07 10.59 -12.60
N GLU A 3 0.92 10.69 -11.94
CA GLU A 3 0.81 10.36 -10.53
C GLU A 3 1.36 8.95 -10.27
N PRO A 4 2.00 8.70 -9.11
CA PRO A 4 2.49 7.38 -8.81
C PRO A 4 1.31 6.40 -8.71
N HIS A 5 1.08 5.56 -9.72
CA HIS A 5 0.04 4.50 -9.70
C HIS A 5 0.39 3.32 -8.78
N THR A 6 1.23 3.57 -7.77
CA THR A 6 1.72 2.60 -6.80
C THR A 6 0.93 2.75 -5.51
N ILE A 7 0.48 1.63 -4.98
CA ILE A 7 -0.08 1.51 -3.64
C ILE A 7 0.96 0.84 -2.76
N ALA A 8 1.22 1.37 -1.57
CA ALA A 8 2.01 0.67 -0.58
C ALA A 8 1.10 -0.20 0.30
N LEU A 9 1.55 -1.41 0.63
CA LEU A 9 0.92 -2.29 1.60
C LEU A 9 1.95 -2.66 2.67
N ILE A 10 1.79 -2.09 3.86
CA ILE A 10 2.69 -2.26 5.00
C ILE A 10 2.04 -3.22 5.99
N VAL A 11 2.54 -4.45 6.04
CA VAL A 11 2.09 -5.52 6.96
C VAL A 11 3.07 -5.77 8.11
N ASP A 12 4.15 -4.98 8.20
CA ASP A 12 5.04 -4.96 9.37
C ASP A 12 4.41 -4.14 10.52
N PRO A 13 4.06 -4.75 11.66
CA PRO A 13 3.53 -4.00 12.81
C PRO A 13 4.58 -3.09 13.46
N GLU A 14 5.86 -3.22 13.12
CA GLU A 14 6.96 -2.42 13.68
C GLU A 14 7.54 -1.44 12.63
N TYR A 15 6.75 -1.08 11.62
CA TYR A 15 7.21 -0.18 10.55
C TYR A 15 7.39 1.26 11.04
N GLY A 16 6.43 1.74 11.84
CA GLY A 16 6.49 3.02 12.58
C GLY A 16 6.78 4.22 11.69
N GLU A 17 7.75 5.05 12.07
CA GLU A 17 8.07 6.30 11.36
C GLU A 17 8.47 6.11 9.89
N ARG A 18 8.92 4.90 9.48
CA ARG A 18 9.19 4.59 8.07
C ARG A 18 7.96 4.73 7.18
N ILE A 19 6.75 4.65 7.75
CA ILE A 19 5.47 4.88 7.03
C ILE A 19 5.50 6.22 6.30
N ARG A 20 6.08 7.28 6.90
CA ARG A 20 6.10 8.62 6.32
C ARG A 20 6.84 8.69 4.99
N ALA A 21 8.01 8.04 4.96
CA ALA A 21 8.85 8.01 3.77
C ALA A 21 8.14 7.27 2.62
N VAL A 22 7.51 6.13 2.94
CA VAL A 22 6.73 5.36 1.96
C VAL A 22 5.52 6.17 1.47
N ALA A 23 4.71 6.72 2.39
CA ALA A 23 3.50 7.47 2.06
C ALA A 23 3.77 8.71 1.19
N ALA A 24 4.96 9.31 1.29
CA ALA A 24 5.37 10.43 0.44
C ALA A 24 5.64 10.03 -1.03
N GLY A 25 5.99 8.76 -1.29
CA GLY A 25 6.36 8.25 -2.61
C GLY A 25 5.25 7.52 -3.36
N VAL A 26 4.12 7.23 -2.71
CA VAL A 26 3.01 6.45 -3.28
C VAL A 26 1.72 7.25 -3.36
N ARG A 27 0.73 6.74 -4.10
CA ARG A 27 -0.61 7.32 -4.15
C ARG A 27 -1.39 7.07 -2.87
N HIS A 28 -1.29 5.87 -2.32
CA HIS A 28 -1.94 5.48 -1.07
C HIS A 28 -1.11 4.41 -0.36
N ALA A 29 -1.06 4.47 0.97
CA ALA A 29 -0.47 3.44 1.81
C ALA A 29 -1.54 2.77 2.68
N TRP A 30 -1.62 1.45 2.62
CA TRP A 30 -2.43 0.63 3.53
C TRP A 30 -1.51 0.06 4.59
N VAL A 31 -1.83 0.30 5.86
CA VAL A 31 -0.95 0.01 6.99
C VAL A 31 -1.66 -0.87 8.02
N VAL A 32 -1.01 -1.96 8.40
CA VAL A 32 -1.54 -2.86 9.43
C VAL A 32 -1.58 -2.15 10.79
N THR A 33 -2.65 -2.36 11.55
CA THR A 33 -2.80 -1.79 12.88
C THR A 33 -1.76 -2.35 13.86
N SER A 34 -1.16 -1.46 14.65
CA SER A 34 -0.26 -1.76 15.77
C SER A 34 -0.06 -0.51 16.61
N ASP A 35 0.32 -0.63 17.87
CA ASP A 35 0.59 0.56 18.72
C ASP A 35 1.58 1.54 18.06
N MET A 36 2.62 1.00 17.40
CA MET A 36 3.65 1.80 16.73
C MET A 36 3.12 2.45 15.44
N ASN A 37 2.49 1.68 14.56
CA ASN A 37 1.98 2.19 13.29
C ASN A 37 0.83 3.17 13.54
N ASP A 38 -0.06 2.86 14.48
CA ASP A 38 -1.23 3.68 14.80
C ASP A 38 -0.81 5.07 15.28
N ALA A 39 0.19 5.15 16.17
CA ALA A 39 0.73 6.43 16.63
C ALA A 39 1.26 7.29 15.46
N THR A 40 2.01 6.68 14.54
CA THR A 40 2.54 7.38 13.36
C THR A 40 1.40 7.79 12.40
N VAL A 41 0.47 6.90 12.08
CA VAL A 41 -0.66 7.19 11.17
C VAL A 41 -1.55 8.31 11.72
N GLU A 42 -1.85 8.28 13.03
CA GLU A 42 -2.60 9.35 13.67
C GLU A 42 -1.87 10.69 13.64
N GLN A 43 -0.54 10.68 13.75
CA GLN A 43 0.27 11.88 13.60
C GLN A 43 0.21 12.43 12.16
N ILE A 44 0.34 11.56 11.15
CA ILE A 44 0.17 11.93 9.73
C ILE A 44 -1.21 12.58 9.53
N TRP A 45 -2.29 11.96 10.00
CA TRP A 45 -3.64 12.50 9.86
C TRP A 45 -3.84 13.83 10.60
N ARG A 46 -3.23 14.03 11.77
CA ARG A 46 -3.24 15.33 12.48
C ARG A 46 -2.56 16.40 11.65
N GLU A 47 -1.35 16.13 11.17
CA GLU A 47 -0.55 17.06 10.36
C GLU A 47 -1.26 17.42 9.05
N SER A 48 -1.85 16.44 8.35
CA SER A 48 -2.63 16.66 7.13
C SER A 48 -3.85 17.55 7.37
N ARG A 49 -4.59 17.34 8.47
CA ARG A 49 -5.74 18.20 8.83
C ARG A 49 -5.32 19.62 9.18
N THR A 50 -4.21 19.79 9.88
CA THR A 50 -3.67 21.12 10.18
C THR A 50 -3.24 21.83 8.89
N ALA A 51 -2.62 21.12 7.96
CA ALA A 51 -2.20 21.66 6.66
C ALA A 51 -3.37 21.96 5.70
N HIS A 52 -4.48 21.20 5.77
CA HIS A 52 -5.67 21.40 4.93
C HIS A 52 -6.43 22.71 5.20
N THR A 53 -6.09 23.43 6.28
CA THR A 53 -6.57 24.82 6.46
C THR A 53 -5.88 25.83 5.51
N ALA A 54 -4.87 25.40 4.74
CA ALA A 54 -4.09 26.25 3.84
C ALA A 54 -4.14 25.88 2.34
N ARG A 55 -4.66 24.71 1.94
CA ARG A 55 -4.77 24.31 0.51
C ARG A 55 -5.99 23.45 0.22
N THR A 56 -6.55 23.66 -0.97
CA THR A 56 -7.77 23.06 -1.53
C THR A 56 -7.77 21.53 -1.53
N SER A 57 -8.95 21.01 -1.22
CA SER A 57 -9.38 19.63 -1.04
C SER A 57 -8.90 18.64 -2.11
N GLY A 58 -8.40 17.50 -1.64
CA GLY A 58 -8.08 16.31 -2.46
C GLY A 58 -7.07 15.36 -1.81
N ASP A 59 -6.32 15.82 -0.80
CA ASP A 59 -5.19 15.10 -0.18
C ASP A 59 -5.49 14.57 1.24
N GLU A 60 -6.77 14.51 1.64
CA GLU A 60 -7.15 13.95 2.94
C GLU A 60 -6.89 12.44 2.96
N GLY A 61 -5.74 12.07 3.54
CA GLY A 61 -5.46 10.72 4.01
C GLY A 61 -4.94 9.75 2.94
N ARG A 62 -3.73 9.98 2.42
CA ARG A 62 -2.97 8.98 1.63
C ARG A 62 -2.59 7.72 2.43
N VAL A 63 -3.12 7.54 3.64
CA VAL A 63 -2.80 6.42 4.53
C VAL A 63 -4.08 5.90 5.17
N THR A 64 -4.33 4.60 5.00
CA THR A 64 -5.47 3.86 5.59
C THR A 64 -4.95 2.77 6.52
N LYS A 65 -5.54 2.65 7.71
CA LYS A 65 -5.26 1.53 8.62
C LYS A 65 -6.14 0.33 8.27
N PHE A 66 -5.62 -0.89 8.45
CA PHE A 66 -6.43 -2.11 8.37
C PHE A 66 -6.05 -3.10 9.47
N ASP A 67 -7.02 -3.91 9.88
CA ASP A 67 -6.86 -4.86 10.97
C ASP A 67 -6.16 -6.15 10.52
N ARG A 68 -5.49 -6.78 11.49
CA ARG A 68 -4.85 -8.08 11.31
C ARG A 68 -5.92 -9.16 11.19
N HIS A 69 -6.03 -9.76 10.01
CA HIS A 69 -6.95 -10.87 9.80
C HIS A 69 -6.18 -12.12 9.36
N GLY A 70 -6.02 -13.08 10.28
CA GLY A 70 -5.33 -14.35 10.05
C GLY A 70 -4.19 -14.62 11.02
N ASP A 71 -3.51 -15.73 10.79
CA ASP A 71 -2.53 -16.26 11.74
C ASP A 71 -1.14 -15.65 11.52
N ASP A 72 -0.84 -15.21 10.30
CA ASP A 72 0.46 -14.70 9.88
C ASP A 72 0.37 -13.47 8.95
N ARG A 73 1.50 -12.79 8.74
CA ARG A 73 1.59 -11.58 7.91
C ARG A 73 1.20 -11.82 6.45
N GLY A 74 1.47 -13.01 5.90
CA GLY A 74 1.04 -13.39 4.56
C GLY A 74 -0.47 -13.49 4.47
N SER A 75 -1.12 -14.10 5.46
CA SER A 75 -2.59 -14.12 5.56
C SER A 75 -3.19 -12.72 5.68
N TRP A 76 -2.57 -11.81 6.44
CA TRP A 76 -3.01 -10.41 6.56
C TRP A 76 -2.88 -9.69 5.22
N CYS A 77 -1.74 -9.87 4.55
CA CYS A 77 -1.44 -9.31 3.25
C CYS A 77 -2.43 -9.77 2.19
N GLU A 78 -2.78 -11.06 2.15
CA GLU A 78 -3.71 -11.60 1.15
C GLU A 78 -5.13 -11.06 1.34
N ARG A 79 -5.63 -11.06 2.57
CA ARG A 79 -7.03 -10.69 2.87
C ARG A 79 -7.36 -9.23 2.56
N ILE A 80 -6.38 -8.34 2.66
CA ILE A 80 -6.61 -6.91 2.37
C ILE A 80 -6.58 -6.59 0.86
N LEU A 81 -6.10 -7.51 0.01
CA LEU A 81 -6.00 -7.26 -1.43
C LEU A 81 -7.36 -6.96 -2.08
N ASP A 82 -8.45 -7.60 -1.62
CA ASP A 82 -9.80 -7.33 -2.14
C ASP A 82 -10.23 -5.89 -1.84
N ALA A 83 -10.00 -5.41 -0.61
CA ALA A 83 -10.32 -4.01 -0.26
C ALA A 83 -9.47 -3.00 -1.04
N ILE A 84 -8.20 -3.33 -1.32
CA ILE A 84 -7.33 -2.50 -2.16
C ILE A 84 -7.85 -2.46 -3.60
N ASP A 85 -8.25 -3.60 -4.16
CA ASP A 85 -8.82 -3.67 -5.51
C ASP A 85 -10.16 -2.93 -5.61
N ASP A 86 -11.02 -3.02 -4.61
CA ASP A 86 -12.28 -2.29 -4.56
C ASP A 86 -12.05 -0.77 -4.51
N HIS A 87 -11.02 -0.32 -3.78
CA HIS A 87 -10.72 1.10 -3.60
C HIS A 87 -9.89 1.70 -4.75
N HIS A 88 -8.98 0.94 -5.36
CA HIS A 88 -8.01 1.46 -6.33
C HIS A 88 -8.01 0.74 -7.68
N GLY A 89 -8.79 -0.32 -7.84
CA GLY A 89 -8.86 -1.10 -9.07
C GLY A 89 -9.49 -0.34 -10.24
N SER A 90 -9.57 -1.00 -11.40
CA SER A 90 -10.11 -0.42 -12.64
C SER A 90 -11.58 -0.01 -12.54
N HIS A 91 -12.33 -0.58 -11.58
CA HIS A 91 -13.70 -0.17 -11.29
C HIS A 91 -13.78 1.20 -10.61
N ALA A 92 -12.71 1.63 -9.93
CA ALA A 92 -12.63 2.91 -9.21
C ALA A 92 -11.99 4.03 -10.06
N HIS A 93 -11.08 3.71 -10.98
CA HIS A 93 -10.40 4.68 -11.85
C HIS A 93 -10.05 4.08 -13.22
N ASP A 94 -10.13 4.88 -14.30
CA ASP A 94 -9.93 4.46 -15.71
C ASP A 94 -8.64 3.65 -15.99
N GLN A 95 -7.60 3.75 -15.15
CA GLN A 95 -6.36 2.98 -15.27
C GLN A 95 -6.09 2.02 -14.09
N GLY A 96 -6.83 2.17 -12.98
CA GLY A 96 -6.55 1.49 -11.72
C GLY A 96 -5.12 1.72 -11.19
N TYR A 97 -4.76 1.02 -10.11
CA TYR A 97 -3.37 0.92 -9.68
C TYR A 97 -2.62 -0.13 -10.51
N ALA A 98 -1.36 0.17 -10.80
CA ALA A 98 -0.49 -0.63 -11.66
C ALA A 98 0.62 -1.37 -10.89
N ALA A 99 0.86 -0.96 -9.63
CA ALA A 99 1.94 -1.46 -8.80
C ALA A 99 1.54 -1.54 -7.32
N LEU A 100 2.05 -2.56 -6.64
CA LEU A 100 1.95 -2.76 -5.20
C LEU A 100 3.36 -2.87 -4.61
N ASP A 101 3.67 -2.02 -3.66
CA ASP A 101 4.93 -2.04 -2.90
C ASP A 101 4.66 -2.59 -1.51
N VAL A 102 5.06 -3.85 -1.27
CA VAL A 102 4.69 -4.62 -0.08
C VAL A 102 5.86 -4.67 0.90
N HIS A 103 5.59 -4.32 2.15
CA HIS A 103 6.57 -4.23 3.24
C HIS A 103 6.16 -5.12 4.43
N GLY A 104 7.09 -5.88 4.99
CA GLY A 104 6.92 -6.69 6.18
C GLY A 104 6.66 -8.17 5.96
N VAL A 105 6.61 -8.63 4.71
CA VAL A 105 6.40 -10.03 4.35
C VAL A 105 7.11 -10.38 3.05
N GLU A 106 7.74 -11.54 3.00
CA GLU A 106 8.35 -12.08 1.78
C GLU A 106 7.28 -12.58 0.80
N LEU A 107 7.61 -12.59 -0.50
CA LEU A 107 6.71 -13.11 -1.53
C LEU A 107 6.60 -14.64 -1.45
N SER A 108 5.55 -15.15 -0.82
CA SER A 108 5.22 -16.57 -0.81
C SER A 108 4.55 -17.02 -2.12
N ALA A 109 4.52 -18.33 -2.38
CA ALA A 109 3.82 -18.89 -3.54
C ALA A 109 2.32 -18.58 -3.53
N GLN A 110 1.70 -18.58 -2.34
CA GLN A 110 0.29 -18.25 -2.13
C GLN A 110 0.02 -16.77 -2.46
N LEU A 111 0.82 -15.85 -1.91
CA LEU A 111 0.71 -14.42 -2.23
C LEU A 111 0.93 -14.14 -3.71
N ARG A 112 1.91 -14.81 -4.32
CA ARG A 112 2.15 -14.69 -5.75
C ARG A 112 0.92 -15.13 -6.56
N ALA A 113 0.28 -16.24 -6.21
CA ALA A 113 -0.92 -16.71 -6.89
C ALA A 113 -2.09 -15.71 -6.74
N ALA A 114 -2.30 -15.18 -5.54
CA ALA A 114 -3.31 -14.16 -5.27
C ALA A 114 -3.07 -12.87 -6.09
N LEU A 115 -1.82 -12.43 -6.22
CA LEU A 115 -1.45 -11.25 -7.02
C LEU A 115 -1.60 -11.52 -8.52
N VAL A 116 -1.23 -12.71 -9.01
CA VAL A 116 -1.44 -13.10 -10.42
C VAL A 116 -2.92 -13.09 -10.79
N ALA A 117 -3.80 -13.57 -9.90
CA ALA A 117 -5.25 -13.52 -10.10
C ALA A 117 -5.78 -12.08 -10.28
N ARG A 118 -5.05 -11.08 -9.80
CA ARG A 118 -5.35 -9.65 -9.88
C ARG A 118 -4.61 -8.94 -11.03
N GLY A 119 -3.94 -9.70 -11.90
CA GLY A 119 -3.27 -9.19 -13.09
C GLY A 119 -1.81 -8.75 -12.87
N PHE A 120 -1.22 -9.02 -11.71
CA PHE A 120 0.21 -8.78 -11.50
C PHE A 120 1.07 -9.82 -12.21
N ALA A 121 2.12 -9.37 -12.90
CA ALA A 121 2.99 -10.23 -13.71
C ALA A 121 4.48 -10.08 -13.36
N VAL A 122 4.86 -8.95 -12.77
CA VAL A 122 6.24 -8.61 -12.43
C VAL A 122 6.39 -8.66 -10.93
N PHE A 123 7.42 -9.33 -10.44
CA PHE A 123 7.69 -9.50 -9.01
C PHE A 123 9.17 -9.32 -8.74
N THR A 124 9.50 -8.41 -7.83
CA THR A 124 10.89 -8.10 -7.46
C THR A 124 11.01 -8.14 -5.95
N PRO A 125 11.75 -9.11 -5.37
CA PRO A 125 12.05 -9.12 -3.95
C PRO A 125 12.79 -7.83 -3.52
N THR A 126 12.50 -7.35 -2.32
CA THR A 126 13.24 -6.26 -1.67
C THR A 126 13.78 -6.76 -0.33
N ASN A 127 14.59 -5.95 0.36
CA ASN A 127 15.11 -6.33 1.67
C ASN A 127 14.00 -6.48 2.73
N ASP A 128 12.92 -5.72 2.57
CA ASP A 128 11.85 -5.61 3.56
C ASP A 128 10.51 -6.17 3.03
N GLY A 129 10.51 -6.86 1.88
CA GLY A 129 9.31 -7.43 1.29
C GLY A 129 9.45 -7.65 -0.23
N PHE A 130 8.53 -7.10 -1.01
CA PHE A 130 8.58 -7.23 -2.47
C PHE A 130 7.77 -6.14 -3.18
N PHE A 131 8.13 -5.89 -4.43
CA PHE A 131 7.36 -5.09 -5.37
C PHE A 131 6.61 -6.00 -6.35
N ALA A 132 5.36 -5.69 -6.64
CA ALA A 132 4.55 -6.35 -7.68
C ALA A 132 4.05 -5.32 -8.70
N GLY A 133 4.18 -5.61 -10.00
CA GLY A 133 3.68 -4.75 -11.10
C GLY A 133 2.82 -5.51 -12.10
N LYS A 134 1.79 -4.86 -12.66
CA LYS A 134 0.91 -5.44 -13.71
C LYS A 134 1.56 -5.46 -15.09
N HIS A 135 2.42 -4.49 -15.38
CA HIS A 135 3.16 -4.44 -16.63
C HIS A 135 4.66 -4.39 -16.35
N PRO A 136 5.50 -5.05 -17.18
CA PRO A 136 6.92 -4.76 -17.19
C PRO A 136 7.14 -3.28 -17.50
N PRO A 137 8.16 -2.63 -16.90
CA PRO A 137 8.50 -1.27 -17.28
C PRO A 137 8.72 -1.25 -18.81
N PRO A 138 8.25 -0.19 -19.52
CA PRO A 138 8.44 -0.12 -20.96
C PRO A 138 9.92 -0.31 -21.28
N LYS A 139 10.22 -1.22 -22.22
CA LYS A 139 11.58 -1.39 -22.74
C LYS A 139 12.01 -0.04 -23.30
N ARG A 140 13.10 0.51 -22.75
CA ARG A 140 13.73 1.74 -23.26
C ARG A 140 14.40 1.48 -24.59
#